data_AF-A9P073-F1
#
_entry.id   AF-A9P073-F1
#
_cell.length_a   1.000
_cell.length_b   1.000
_cell.length_c   1.000
_cell.angle_alpha   90.00
_cell.angle_beta   90.00
_cell.angle_gamma   90.00
#
_symmetry.space_group_name_H-M   'P 1'
#
loop_
_entity.id
_entity.type
_entity.pdbx_description
1 polymer ?
#
loop_
_entity_poly.entity_id
_entity_poly.type
_entity_poly.pdbx_seq_one_letter_code
_entity_poly.pdbx_strand_id
1 'polypeptide(L)'
;MMKPLSSMTASHSIPTSLSDRIVTAPYSLRQSPACRIVDPHNKTRRLILQGSGLLFSTLWGSKPRRGESVFAEEEQNLNEKDKEPAKGFDPTTCDDLTVTKSVFFDVAIDGEAAGRIVIGLYGNDVPVGASRFAELAAGKKGVGYRKKEFIKITPTYIQNAGLRYYGVDAEMSQRDRIVADDLVDEAQGLEKKCKGTRTFRGAVGLIVRDPSKPPPQIKLVTKGGRFQIKEEEVKPDPNGTEFVIATKNAEDLGSSSLLVGRVLSGMDVVDRIGSVKAVQDNTKSPYFQVAKLIGDKRATVAERGFNRPYSKIVITKCGELD
;
A
#
# COMPACT_ATOMS: atom_id res chain seq x y z
N MET A 1 52.96 -35.33 -34.28
CA MET A 1 53.15 -36.55 -33.47
C MET A 1 53.71 -36.16 -32.11
N MET A 2 53.05 -36.60 -31.04
CA MET A 2 53.33 -36.24 -29.64
C MET A 2 54.71 -36.71 -29.15
N LYS A 3 55.31 -35.91 -28.27
CA LYS A 3 55.90 -36.32 -26.97
C LYS A 3 56.28 -35.07 -26.14
N PRO A 4 55.81 -34.93 -24.89
CA PRO A 4 56.34 -33.98 -23.92
C PRO A 4 57.32 -34.65 -22.94
N LEU A 5 58.27 -33.87 -22.39
CA LEU A 5 59.17 -34.26 -21.30
C LEU A 5 58.83 -33.51 -20.00
N SER A 6 58.65 -34.29 -18.94
CA SER A 6 59.13 -34.12 -17.54
C SER A 6 59.31 -32.71 -16.96
N SER A 7 58.54 -32.35 -15.93
CA SER A 7 58.79 -32.59 -14.49
C SER A 7 59.66 -31.52 -13.83
N MET A 8 59.17 -30.89 -12.76
CA MET A 8 59.93 -30.74 -11.51
C MET A 8 59.04 -30.22 -10.37
N THR A 9 59.09 -30.97 -9.27
CA THR A 9 58.56 -30.70 -7.95
C THR A 9 59.53 -29.81 -7.17
N ALA A 10 59.02 -28.94 -6.30
CA ALA A 10 59.75 -28.47 -5.12
C ALA A 10 58.79 -28.01 -4.02
N SER A 11 59.04 -28.56 -2.85
CA SER A 11 58.32 -28.49 -1.58
C SER A 11 58.90 -27.45 -0.61
N HIS A 12 58.23 -27.32 0.55
CA HIS A 12 58.66 -26.66 1.82
C HIS A 12 58.35 -25.15 1.91
N SER A 13 57.95 -24.54 3.02
CA SER A 13 57.55 -24.97 4.38
C SER A 13 57.04 -23.71 5.12
N ILE A 14 56.14 -23.89 6.08
CA ILE A 14 55.55 -22.84 6.96
C ILE A 14 56.60 -22.35 7.99
N PRO A 15 56.47 -21.11 8.49
CA PRO A 15 56.53 -20.93 9.94
C PRO A 15 55.38 -20.10 10.52
N THR A 16 55.09 -20.41 11.77
CA THR A 16 54.04 -19.92 12.66
C THR A 16 54.45 -18.68 13.47
N SER A 17 53.42 -17.96 13.91
CA SER A 17 53.33 -17.07 15.09
C SER A 17 54.02 -15.69 15.02
N LEU A 18 53.23 -14.64 15.26
CA LEU A 18 53.49 -13.73 16.39
C LEU A 18 52.21 -12.96 16.75
N SER A 19 51.93 -12.91 18.04
CA SER A 19 50.82 -12.22 18.69
C SER A 19 51.09 -10.74 18.89
N ASP A 20 49.99 -10.03 19.20
CA ASP A 20 49.91 -8.77 19.93
C ASP A 20 50.43 -7.48 19.28
N ARG A 21 49.50 -6.59 18.89
CA ARG A 21 49.17 -5.43 19.74
C ARG A 21 48.02 -4.58 19.19
N ILE A 22 47.15 -4.28 20.14
CA ILE A 22 46.01 -3.38 20.14
C ILE A 22 46.47 -1.93 19.89
N VAL A 23 45.78 -1.20 19.00
CA VAL A 23 45.52 0.23 19.17
C VAL A 23 44.06 0.50 18.81
N THR A 24 43.21 0.44 19.84
CA THR A 24 41.86 1.00 19.86
C THR A 24 41.97 2.52 19.88
N ALA A 25 41.46 3.19 18.85
CA ALA A 25 41.27 4.64 18.86
C ALA A 25 40.04 4.98 19.72
N PRO A 26 40.15 5.84 20.74
CA PRO A 26 39.00 6.26 21.54
C PRO A 26 38.18 7.29 20.76
N TYR A 27 36.97 6.92 20.33
CA TYR A 27 35.96 7.90 19.96
C TYR A 27 35.50 8.62 21.23
N SER A 28 35.97 9.85 21.43
CA SER A 28 35.47 10.72 22.49
C SER A 28 34.03 11.11 22.17
N LEU A 29 33.09 10.65 23.00
CA LEU A 29 31.74 11.20 23.11
C LEU A 29 31.86 12.65 23.59
N ARG A 30 31.78 13.60 22.66
CA ARG A 30 31.58 15.01 22.98
C ARG A 30 30.10 15.22 23.26
N GLN A 31 29.73 15.27 24.53
CA GLN A 31 28.45 15.79 24.99
C GLN A 31 28.38 17.28 24.65
N SER A 32 27.33 17.67 23.92
CA SER A 32 26.88 19.06 23.81
C SER A 32 25.51 19.18 24.51
N PRO A 33 25.23 20.32 25.14
CA PRO A 33 24.33 20.40 26.29
C PRO A 33 22.85 20.47 25.92
N ALA A 34 22.04 20.08 26.91
CA ALA A 34 20.59 20.03 26.93
C ALA A 34 19.90 21.28 26.37
N CYS A 35 19.00 21.08 25.40
CA CYS A 35 17.92 22.02 25.11
C CYS A 35 16.90 21.94 26.26
N ARG A 36 16.79 23.04 27.01
CA ARG A 36 15.78 23.22 28.05
C ARG A 36 14.38 23.31 27.42
N ILE A 37 13.49 22.44 27.89
CA ILE A 37 12.05 22.53 27.74
C ILE A 37 11.58 23.71 28.61
N VAL A 38 10.82 24.64 28.04
CA VAL A 38 10.12 25.70 28.79
C VAL A 38 8.62 25.50 28.55
N ASP A 39 7.91 25.12 29.61
CA ASP A 39 6.45 25.08 29.68
C ASP A 39 5.86 26.50 29.63
N PRO A 40 4.78 26.77 28.87
CA PRO A 40 4.01 27.99 29.04
C PRO A 40 2.75 27.73 29.88
N HIS A 41 2.84 28.05 31.16
CA HIS A 41 1.67 28.21 32.02
C HIS A 41 0.94 29.53 31.73
N ASN A 42 -0.28 29.38 31.22
CA ASN A 42 -1.50 30.15 31.48
C ASN A 42 -1.36 31.45 32.33
N LYS A 43 -1.50 32.64 31.69
CA LYS A 43 -1.98 33.85 32.36
C LYS A 43 -2.89 34.67 31.44
N THR A 44 -4.18 34.53 31.69
CA THR A 44 -5.26 35.43 31.34
C THR A 44 -4.95 36.86 31.85
N ARG A 45 -5.04 37.87 30.98
CA ARG A 45 -5.17 39.27 31.39
C ARG A 45 -6.43 39.87 30.79
N ARG A 46 -7.37 40.09 31.71
CA ARG A 46 -8.63 40.82 31.62
C ARG A 46 -8.29 42.32 31.53
N LEU A 47 -8.83 43.01 30.54
CA LEU A 47 -8.81 44.48 30.47
C LEU A 47 -10.26 44.98 30.49
N ILE A 48 -10.58 45.77 31.50
CA ILE A 48 -11.81 46.55 31.75
C ILE A 48 -11.25 47.91 32.25
N LEU A 49 -11.70 49.13 31.95
CA LEU A 49 -12.97 49.75 31.52
C LEU A 49 -12.65 51.15 30.97
N GLN A 50 -13.64 51.76 30.30
CA GLN A 50 -14.11 53.17 30.33
C GLN A 50 -14.38 53.64 28.88
N GLY A 51 -15.53 54.17 28.49
CA GLY A 51 -16.72 54.60 29.22
C GLY A 51 -17.24 55.88 28.56
N SER A 52 -18.40 55.83 27.91
CA SER A 52 -19.24 57.00 27.61
C SER A 52 -20.61 56.51 27.17
N GLY A 53 -21.62 56.77 28.01
CA GLY A 53 -22.99 56.33 27.79
C GLY A 53 -23.76 57.20 26.80
N LEU A 54 -24.96 56.74 26.46
CA LEU A 54 -26.18 57.53 26.28
C LEU A 54 -27.39 56.58 26.27
N LEU A 55 -28.23 56.78 27.29
CA LEU A 55 -29.69 56.61 27.39
C LEU A 55 -30.45 56.01 26.19
N PHE A 56 -31.26 54.97 26.44
CA PHE A 56 -32.72 55.03 26.30
C PHE A 56 -33.37 53.80 26.97
N SER A 57 -34.26 54.06 27.91
CA SER A 57 -35.16 53.13 28.57
C SER A 57 -36.54 53.27 27.93
N THR A 58 -37.25 52.16 27.66
CA THR A 58 -38.60 51.91 28.20
C THR A 58 -39.10 50.51 27.83
N LEU A 59 -39.79 49.90 28.80
CA LEU A 59 -40.56 48.66 28.75
C LEU A 59 -41.70 48.70 27.71
N TRP A 60 -42.04 47.55 27.13
CA TRP A 60 -43.35 46.90 27.36
C TRP A 60 -43.43 45.53 26.69
N GLY A 61 -43.87 44.53 27.45
CA GLY A 61 -44.35 43.26 26.92
C GLY A 61 -45.84 43.32 26.58
N SER A 62 -46.22 42.69 25.47
CA SER A 62 -47.56 42.14 25.23
C SER A 62 -47.54 41.16 24.04
N LYS A 63 -47.94 39.90 24.26
CA LYS A 63 -48.61 39.03 23.27
C LYS A 63 -50.13 39.40 23.26
N PRO A 64 -51.06 38.88 22.40
CA PRO A 64 -51.00 37.78 21.42
C PRO A 64 -51.83 37.95 20.08
N ARG A 65 -51.88 36.86 19.27
CA ARG A 65 -52.81 36.48 18.15
C ARG A 65 -52.43 37.02 16.74
N ARG A 66 -52.56 36.30 15.62
CA ARG A 66 -53.38 35.13 15.22
C ARG A 66 -52.90 34.57 13.84
N GLY A 67 -53.08 33.27 13.58
CA GLY A 67 -53.00 32.59 12.26
C GLY A 67 -51.85 31.56 12.16
N GLU A 68 -52.03 30.28 12.54
CA GLU A 68 -52.51 29.12 11.72
C GLU A 68 -51.57 28.82 10.53
N SER A 69 -50.88 27.67 10.40
CA SER A 69 -51.31 26.26 10.54
C SER A 69 -50.13 25.34 10.96
N VAL A 70 -50.26 24.50 12.01
CA VAL A 70 -50.68 23.05 12.07
C VAL A 70 -49.59 22.10 11.52
N PHE A 71 -48.64 21.57 12.33
CA PHE A 71 -48.66 20.35 13.22
C PHE A 71 -48.99 19.04 12.46
N ALA A 72 -48.30 17.91 12.63
CA ALA A 72 -47.93 17.30 13.91
C ALA A 72 -46.80 16.26 13.78
N GLU A 73 -46.07 16.11 14.89
CA GLU A 73 -45.32 14.91 15.29
C GLU A 73 -46.33 13.83 15.71
N GLU A 74 -46.04 12.57 15.39
CA GLU A 74 -46.75 11.43 15.96
C GLU A 74 -45.71 10.39 16.41
N GLU A 75 -45.54 10.30 17.74
CA GLU A 75 -44.89 9.16 18.38
C GLU A 75 -45.85 7.97 18.37
N GLN A 76 -45.38 6.82 17.89
CA GLN A 76 -45.96 5.53 18.25
C GLN A 76 -44.82 4.55 18.58
N ASN A 77 -44.91 4.01 19.80
CA ASN A 77 -44.02 3.00 20.35
C ASN A 77 -44.68 1.60 20.19
N LEU A 78 -43.84 0.57 20.26
CA LEU A 78 -44.11 -0.88 20.33
C LEU A 78 -44.20 -1.65 18.99
N ASN A 79 -43.06 -2.23 18.58
CA ASN A 79 -42.84 -3.65 18.85
C ASN A 79 -41.38 -4.06 18.67
N GLU A 80 -40.81 -4.52 19.77
CA GLU A 80 -39.61 -5.35 19.84
C GLU A 80 -39.92 -6.70 19.17
N LYS A 81 -39.37 -6.95 17.99
CA LYS A 81 -38.93 -8.25 17.46
C LYS A 81 -38.27 -8.03 16.11
N ASP A 82 -37.22 -8.82 15.86
CA ASP A 82 -36.41 -8.89 14.63
C ASP A 82 -35.26 -7.88 14.51
N LYS A 83 -34.30 -7.97 15.45
CA LYS A 83 -32.91 -7.59 15.17
C LYS A 83 -32.20 -8.75 14.45
N GLU A 84 -32.30 -8.78 13.13
CA GLU A 84 -31.26 -9.36 12.27
C GLU A 84 -30.41 -8.21 11.72
N PRO A 85 -29.07 -8.30 11.70
CA PRO A 85 -28.25 -7.24 11.15
C PRO A 85 -28.41 -7.20 9.62
N ALA A 86 -29.00 -6.12 9.11
CA ALA A 86 -29.16 -5.84 7.70
C ALA A 86 -27.80 -5.89 6.97
N LYS A 87 -27.52 -7.00 6.29
CA LYS A 87 -26.53 -7.05 5.20
C LYS A 87 -27.13 -6.28 4.03
N GLY A 88 -26.65 -5.07 3.79
CA GLY A 88 -26.94 -4.35 2.55
C GLY A 88 -26.35 -5.11 1.37
N PHE A 89 -27.20 -5.83 0.65
CA PHE A 89 -26.86 -6.49 -0.61
C PHE A 89 -27.04 -5.47 -1.73
N ASP A 90 -25.93 -5.03 -2.33
CA ASP A 90 -25.97 -4.23 -3.56
C ASP A 90 -25.89 -5.20 -4.77
N PRO A 91 -26.99 -5.41 -5.52
CA PRO A 91 -27.04 -6.36 -6.63
C PRO A 91 -26.16 -5.98 -7.83
N THR A 92 -25.46 -4.84 -7.77
CA THR A 92 -24.54 -4.37 -8.82
C THR A 92 -23.09 -4.82 -8.63
N THR A 93 -22.78 -5.51 -7.52
CA THR A 93 -21.43 -5.90 -7.15
C THR A 93 -21.18 -7.40 -7.34
N CYS A 94 -19.92 -7.78 -7.53
CA CYS A 94 -19.49 -9.18 -7.57
C CYS A 94 -19.42 -9.83 -6.18
N ASP A 95 -20.44 -9.62 -5.35
CA ASP A 95 -20.45 -10.00 -3.93
C ASP A 95 -20.90 -11.45 -3.67
N ASP A 96 -21.40 -12.14 -4.70
CA ASP A 96 -21.85 -13.54 -4.62
C ASP A 96 -20.70 -14.56 -4.50
N LEU A 97 -19.44 -14.09 -4.45
CA LEU A 97 -18.26 -14.95 -4.33
C LEU A 97 -18.12 -15.52 -2.91
N THR A 98 -17.74 -16.79 -2.85
CA THR A 98 -17.67 -17.53 -1.58
C THR A 98 -16.28 -17.38 -0.93
N VAL A 99 -16.25 -16.96 0.33
CA VAL A 99 -15.00 -16.87 1.10
C VAL A 99 -14.59 -18.27 1.55
N THR A 100 -13.40 -18.72 1.14
CA THR A 100 -12.88 -20.06 1.46
C THR A 100 -11.77 -20.04 2.50
N LYS A 101 -10.94 -18.99 2.49
CA LYS A 101 -9.80 -18.81 3.39
C LYS A 101 -9.75 -17.39 3.89
N SER A 102 -9.08 -17.17 5.02
CA SER A 102 -8.87 -15.82 5.55
C SER A 102 -7.40 -15.57 5.84
N VAL A 103 -6.97 -14.32 5.71
CA VAL A 103 -5.62 -13.86 6.06
C VAL A 103 -5.72 -12.56 6.85
N PHE A 104 -4.68 -12.22 7.61
CA PHE A 104 -4.63 -10.98 8.38
C PHE A 104 -3.37 -10.17 8.10
N PHE A 105 -3.48 -8.84 8.26
CA PHE A 105 -2.38 -7.87 8.23
C PHE A 105 -2.44 -6.96 9.45
N ASP A 106 -1.38 -6.96 10.27
CA ASP A 106 -1.17 -5.96 11.32
C ASP A 106 -0.40 -4.77 10.72
N VAL A 107 -1.02 -3.60 10.66
CA VAL A 107 -0.47 -2.41 10.00
C VAL A 107 0.03 -1.40 11.02
N ALA A 108 1.15 -0.73 10.70
CA ALA A 108 1.65 0.43 11.41
C ALA A 108 1.82 1.63 10.47
N ILE A 109 1.55 2.84 10.97
CA ILE A 109 1.73 4.13 10.29
C ILE A 109 2.77 4.92 11.08
N ASP A 110 3.88 5.31 10.44
CA ASP A 110 5.03 5.98 11.08
C ASP A 110 5.57 5.24 12.33
N GLY A 111 5.42 3.92 12.36
CA GLY A 111 5.86 3.06 13.47
C GLY A 111 4.82 2.84 14.56
N GLU A 112 3.70 3.57 14.54
CA GLU A 112 2.59 3.37 15.48
C GLU A 112 1.60 2.32 14.96
N ALA A 113 1.15 1.42 15.83
CA ALA A 113 0.20 0.37 15.45
C ALA A 113 -1.15 0.99 15.07
N ALA A 114 -1.54 0.83 13.80
CA ALA A 114 -2.82 1.30 13.30
C ALA A 114 -3.93 0.28 13.58
N GLY A 115 -3.65 -1.01 13.41
CA GLY A 115 -4.62 -2.07 13.72
C GLY A 115 -4.46 -3.28 12.81
N ARG A 116 -5.47 -4.16 12.83
CA ARG A 116 -5.49 -5.40 12.06
C ARG A 116 -6.55 -5.35 10.97
N ILE A 117 -6.18 -5.73 9.76
CA ILE A 117 -7.08 -5.96 8.63
C ILE A 117 -7.22 -7.47 8.47
N VAL A 118 -8.46 -7.96 8.34
CA VAL A 118 -8.76 -9.37 8.03
C VAL A 118 -9.40 -9.44 6.66
N ILE A 119 -8.87 -10.29 5.79
CA ILE A 119 -9.27 -10.42 4.39
C ILE A 119 -9.73 -11.85 4.15
N GLY A 120 -10.92 -12.00 3.60
CA GLY A 120 -11.45 -13.27 3.10
C GLY A 120 -11.12 -13.44 1.62
N LEU A 121 -10.71 -14.63 1.22
CA LEU A 121 -10.25 -14.96 -0.14
C LEU A 121 -11.25 -15.85 -0.87
N TYR A 122 -11.39 -15.63 -2.17
CA TYR A 122 -12.34 -16.32 -3.03
C TYR A 122 -11.73 -17.55 -3.72
N GLY A 123 -11.23 -18.52 -2.95
CA GLY A 123 -10.44 -19.63 -3.50
C GLY A 123 -11.20 -20.61 -4.41
N ASN A 124 -12.53 -20.61 -4.40
CA ASN A 124 -13.33 -21.41 -5.34
C ASN A 124 -13.43 -20.74 -6.72
N ASP A 125 -13.38 -19.42 -6.75
CA ASP A 125 -13.65 -18.61 -7.94
C ASP A 125 -12.35 -18.18 -8.63
N VAL A 126 -11.31 -17.92 -7.85
CA VAL A 126 -9.97 -17.49 -8.28
C VAL A 126 -8.89 -18.28 -7.54
N PRO A 127 -8.80 -19.61 -7.74
CA PRO A 127 -7.88 -20.48 -7.00
C PRO A 127 -6.41 -20.06 -7.11
N VAL A 128 -5.94 -19.60 -8.27
CA VAL A 128 -4.52 -19.25 -8.49
C VAL A 128 -4.17 -17.98 -7.73
N GLY A 129 -4.96 -16.91 -7.92
CA GLY A 129 -4.80 -15.63 -7.26
C GLY A 129 -5.00 -15.71 -5.75
N ALA A 130 -6.05 -16.39 -5.29
CA ALA A 130 -6.31 -16.57 -3.86
C ALA A 130 -5.21 -17.38 -3.18
N SER A 131 -4.78 -18.50 -3.79
CA SER A 131 -3.69 -19.31 -3.25
C SER A 131 -2.40 -18.50 -3.16
N ARG A 132 -2.01 -17.82 -4.25
CA ARG A 132 -0.81 -16.97 -4.28
C ARG A 132 -0.85 -15.89 -3.21
N PHE A 133 -1.98 -15.19 -3.07
CA PHE A 133 -2.14 -14.17 -2.05
C PHE A 133 -2.00 -14.75 -0.63
N ALA A 134 -2.59 -15.92 -0.38
CA ALA A 134 -2.47 -16.63 0.89
C ALA A 134 -1.02 -17.06 1.20
N GLU A 135 -0.30 -17.61 0.21
CA GLU A 135 1.11 -17.99 0.38
C GLU A 135 2.00 -16.79 0.75
N LEU A 136 1.79 -15.65 0.08
CA LEU A 136 2.52 -14.41 0.33
C LEU A 136 2.14 -13.76 1.67
N ALA A 137 0.88 -13.85 2.09
CA ALA A 137 0.44 -13.40 3.40
C ALA A 137 1.04 -14.26 4.53
N ALA A 138 1.07 -15.58 4.34
CA ALA A 138 1.69 -16.53 5.27
C ALA A 138 3.23 -16.46 5.28
N GLY A 139 3.85 -15.86 4.25
CA GLY A 139 5.30 -15.83 4.12
C GLY A 139 5.92 -17.20 3.84
N LYS A 140 5.18 -18.08 3.15
CA LYS A 140 5.68 -19.40 2.76
C LYS A 140 6.94 -19.21 1.90
N LYS A 141 7.90 -20.14 2.00
CA LYS A 141 9.21 -20.05 1.31
C LYS A 141 10.08 -18.84 1.73
N GLY A 142 9.78 -18.22 2.88
CA GLY A 142 10.57 -17.12 3.44
C GLY A 142 10.37 -15.77 2.75
N VAL A 143 9.40 -15.66 1.84
CA VAL A 143 9.08 -14.43 1.10
C VAL A 143 7.60 -14.12 1.29
N GLY A 144 7.26 -12.86 1.57
CA GLY A 144 5.86 -12.47 1.79
C GLY A 144 5.65 -10.97 2.01
N TYR A 145 4.45 -10.61 2.43
CA TYR A 145 4.03 -9.22 2.62
C TYR A 145 4.56 -8.57 3.91
N ARG A 146 5.18 -9.35 4.80
CA ARG A 146 5.75 -8.81 6.04
C ARG A 146 6.83 -7.78 5.71
N LYS A 147 6.75 -6.62 6.38
CA LYS A 147 7.57 -5.42 6.19
C LYS A 147 7.39 -4.73 4.83
N LYS A 148 6.39 -5.10 4.03
CA LYS A 148 6.06 -4.36 2.80
C LYS A 148 5.22 -3.14 3.11
N GLU A 149 5.39 -2.13 2.25
CA GLU A 149 4.81 -0.81 2.42
C GLU A 149 3.63 -0.60 1.49
N PHE A 150 2.67 0.22 1.95
CA PHE A 150 1.70 0.83 1.05
C PHE A 150 2.35 2.02 0.36
N ILE A 151 2.47 1.96 -0.96
CA ILE A 151 3.24 2.92 -1.77
C ILE A 151 2.37 3.92 -2.50
N LYS A 152 1.07 3.69 -2.58
CA LYS A 152 0.11 4.55 -3.29
C LYS A 152 -1.20 4.65 -2.52
N ILE A 153 -1.69 5.86 -2.36
CA ILE A 153 -3.00 6.20 -1.79
C ILE A 153 -3.74 7.04 -2.82
N THR A 154 -4.76 6.45 -3.42
CA THR A 154 -5.66 7.08 -4.37
C THR A 154 -7.00 7.35 -3.66
N PRO A 155 -7.84 8.30 -4.12
CA PRO A 155 -9.17 8.52 -3.53
C PRO A 155 -10.09 7.29 -3.48
N THR A 156 -9.82 6.28 -4.31
CA THR A 156 -10.64 5.07 -4.49
C THR A 156 -10.00 3.79 -3.94
N TYR A 157 -8.67 3.74 -3.78
CA TYR A 157 -7.94 2.56 -3.30
C TYR A 157 -6.58 2.89 -2.68
N ILE A 158 -6.06 1.95 -1.90
CA ILE A 158 -4.67 1.92 -1.42
C ILE A 158 -3.92 0.76 -2.07
N GLN A 159 -2.63 0.91 -2.35
CA GLN A 159 -1.81 -0.10 -3.04
C GLN A 159 -0.57 -0.46 -2.23
N ASN A 160 -0.35 -1.77 -2.08
CA ASN A 160 0.87 -2.32 -1.52
C ASN A 160 1.94 -2.52 -2.60
N ALA A 161 3.20 -2.34 -2.22
CA ALA A 161 4.36 -2.49 -3.10
C ALA A 161 4.60 -3.91 -3.62
N GLY A 162 3.96 -4.91 -3.02
CA GLY A 162 4.18 -6.31 -3.34
C GLY A 162 5.63 -6.73 -3.14
N LEU A 163 6.12 -7.60 -4.02
CA LEU A 163 7.51 -8.04 -4.05
C LEU A 163 8.22 -7.45 -5.26
N ARG A 164 9.52 -7.14 -5.10
CA ARG A 164 10.37 -6.71 -6.22
C ARG A 164 11.17 -7.86 -6.82
N TYR A 165 11.41 -8.89 -6.03
CA TYR A 165 12.11 -10.10 -6.45
C TYR A 165 11.70 -11.24 -5.52
N TYR A 166 11.67 -12.43 -6.09
CA TYR A 166 11.75 -13.67 -5.33
C TYR A 166 13.24 -13.99 -5.11
N GLY A 167 13.59 -14.65 -4.01
CA GLY A 167 14.98 -15.07 -3.75
C GLY A 167 15.59 -15.79 -4.96
N VAL A 168 16.91 -15.65 -5.16
CA VAL A 168 17.61 -16.02 -6.39
C VAL A 168 17.71 -17.55 -6.57
N ASP A 169 16.62 -18.19 -6.97
CA ASP A 169 16.61 -19.57 -7.47
C ASP A 169 16.07 -19.59 -8.90
N ALA A 170 16.84 -20.14 -9.84
CA ALA A 170 16.49 -20.18 -11.27
C ALA A 170 15.16 -20.92 -11.53
N GLU A 171 14.85 -21.96 -10.75
CA GLU A 171 13.57 -22.68 -10.81
C GLU A 171 12.38 -21.82 -10.38
N MET A 172 12.57 -20.99 -9.34
CA MET A 172 11.50 -20.15 -8.81
C MET A 172 11.08 -19.10 -9.86
N SER A 173 12.04 -18.55 -10.59
CA SER A 173 11.78 -17.60 -11.67
C SER A 173 11.00 -18.20 -12.86
N GLN A 174 11.16 -19.48 -13.17
CA GLN A 174 10.37 -20.13 -14.24
C GLN A 174 8.93 -20.37 -13.80
N ARG A 175 8.75 -20.85 -12.57
CA ARG A 175 7.41 -21.02 -11.97
C ARG A 175 6.67 -19.70 -11.89
N ASP A 176 7.35 -18.60 -11.57
CA ASP A 176 6.72 -17.28 -11.51
C ASP A 176 6.15 -16.81 -12.86
N ARG A 177 6.79 -17.16 -13.97
CA ARG A 177 6.25 -16.85 -15.31
C ARG A 177 4.98 -17.64 -15.60
N ILE A 178 5.00 -18.94 -15.31
CA ILE A 178 3.82 -19.82 -15.48
C ILE A 178 2.66 -19.28 -14.64
N VAL A 179 2.90 -18.96 -13.37
CA VAL A 179 1.87 -18.40 -12.49
C VAL A 179 1.39 -17.04 -13.00
N ALA A 180 2.26 -16.22 -13.61
CA ALA A 180 1.85 -14.95 -14.19
C ALA A 180 0.89 -15.13 -15.37
N ASP A 181 1.11 -16.11 -16.23
CA ASP A 181 0.23 -16.43 -17.35
C ASP A 181 -1.12 -16.97 -16.83
N ASP A 182 -1.09 -17.89 -15.85
CA ASP A 182 -2.30 -18.42 -15.20
C ASP A 182 -3.15 -17.31 -14.54
N LEU A 183 -2.51 -16.30 -13.94
CA LEU A 183 -3.21 -15.15 -13.34
C LEU A 183 -3.90 -14.26 -14.37
N VAL A 184 -3.32 -14.13 -15.56
CA VAL A 184 -3.93 -13.37 -16.67
C VAL A 184 -5.17 -14.10 -17.16
N ASP A 185 -5.07 -15.41 -17.37
CA ASP A 185 -6.19 -16.25 -17.80
C ASP A 185 -7.31 -16.28 -16.76
N GLU A 186 -6.97 -16.39 -15.47
CA GLU A 186 -7.93 -16.36 -14.36
C GLU A 186 -8.63 -14.99 -14.25
N ALA A 187 -7.89 -13.89 -14.45
CA ALA A 187 -8.48 -12.54 -14.49
C ALA A 187 -9.50 -12.41 -15.62
N GLN A 188 -9.16 -12.83 -16.84
CA GLN A 188 -10.09 -12.83 -17.97
C GLN A 188 -11.28 -13.78 -17.76
N GLY A 189 -11.07 -14.91 -17.09
CA GLY A 189 -12.12 -15.86 -16.72
C GLY A 189 -13.13 -15.25 -15.76
N LEU A 190 -12.63 -14.59 -14.71
CA LEU A 190 -13.48 -13.89 -13.74
C LEU A 190 -14.25 -12.74 -14.40
N GLU A 191 -13.64 -12.00 -15.32
CA GLU A 191 -14.32 -10.94 -16.08
C GLU A 191 -15.58 -11.41 -16.80
N LYS A 192 -15.57 -12.63 -17.34
CA LYS A 192 -16.73 -13.21 -18.02
C LYS A 192 -17.81 -13.67 -17.03
N LYS A 193 -17.41 -14.13 -15.85
CA LYS A 193 -18.32 -14.61 -14.79
C LYS A 193 -19.04 -13.46 -14.10
N CYS A 194 -18.34 -12.35 -13.91
CA CYS A 194 -18.73 -11.23 -13.07
C CYS A 194 -19.27 -10.06 -13.91
N LYS A 195 -20.60 -9.88 -13.93
CA LYS A 195 -21.25 -8.78 -14.68
C LYS A 195 -21.28 -7.45 -13.92
N GLY A 196 -21.04 -7.47 -12.61
CA GLY A 196 -21.08 -6.31 -11.72
C GLY A 196 -19.72 -5.64 -11.51
N THR A 197 -19.70 -4.58 -10.69
CA THR A 197 -18.48 -3.90 -10.27
C THR A 197 -17.64 -4.82 -9.39
N ARG A 198 -16.41 -5.11 -9.85
CA ARG A 198 -15.44 -5.98 -9.15
C ARG A 198 -14.63 -5.24 -8.08
N THR A 199 -14.69 -3.92 -8.10
CA THR A 199 -13.87 -3.02 -7.29
C THR A 199 -14.76 -2.21 -6.36
N PHE A 200 -15.58 -2.92 -5.58
CA PHE A 200 -16.44 -2.31 -4.56
C PHE A 200 -15.64 -1.98 -3.29
N ARG A 201 -16.21 -1.17 -2.39
CA ARG A 201 -15.55 -0.83 -1.12
C ARG A 201 -15.17 -2.07 -0.32
N GLY A 202 -13.89 -2.20 0.03
CA GLY A 202 -13.35 -3.35 0.74
C GLY A 202 -12.92 -4.51 -0.18
N ALA A 203 -13.10 -4.41 -1.50
CA ALA A 203 -12.56 -5.36 -2.45
C ALA A 203 -11.03 -5.38 -2.39
N VAL A 204 -10.45 -6.57 -2.45
CA VAL A 204 -9.00 -6.80 -2.48
C VAL A 204 -8.63 -7.42 -3.80
N GLY A 205 -7.73 -6.76 -4.53
CA GLY A 205 -7.31 -7.18 -5.86
C GLY A 205 -5.80 -7.36 -5.99
N LEU A 206 -5.37 -8.39 -6.71
CA LEU A 206 -3.98 -8.54 -7.17
C LEU A 206 -3.78 -7.73 -8.46
N ILE A 207 -2.70 -6.96 -8.51
CA ILE A 207 -2.32 -6.27 -9.75
C ILE A 207 -1.66 -7.27 -10.69
N VAL A 208 -2.32 -7.49 -11.82
CA VAL A 208 -1.87 -8.37 -12.90
C VAL A 208 -1.52 -7.49 -14.09
N ARG A 209 -0.22 -7.43 -14.42
CA ARG A 209 0.32 -6.68 -15.56
C ARG A 209 0.58 -7.63 -16.71
N ASP A 210 0.39 -7.18 -17.95
CA ASP A 210 0.79 -7.96 -19.12
C ASP A 210 2.31 -8.20 -19.11
N PRO A 211 2.79 -9.47 -19.10
CA PRO A 211 4.22 -9.78 -19.06
C PRO A 211 4.95 -9.41 -20.36
N SER A 212 4.23 -9.13 -21.45
CA SER A 212 4.78 -8.85 -22.79
C SER A 212 5.48 -7.49 -22.94
N LYS A 213 5.65 -6.70 -21.87
CA LYS A 213 6.00 -5.26 -21.94
C LYS A 213 7.27 -4.75 -21.24
N PRO A 214 8.30 -5.51 -20.81
CA PRO A 214 9.56 -4.87 -20.42
C PRO A 214 10.44 -4.63 -21.65
N PRO A 215 10.61 -3.37 -22.13
CA PRO A 215 11.57 -3.10 -23.18
C PRO A 215 12.99 -3.43 -22.69
N PRO A 216 13.85 -3.98 -23.55
CA PRO A 216 15.22 -4.30 -23.20
C PRO A 216 15.96 -3.05 -22.71
N GLN A 217 16.70 -3.17 -21.59
CA GLN A 217 17.49 -2.06 -21.08
C GLN A 217 18.86 -2.05 -21.74
N ILE A 218 19.11 -0.96 -22.47
CA ILE A 218 20.41 -0.63 -23.04
C ILE A 218 21.31 -0.12 -21.91
N LYS A 219 22.31 -0.90 -21.48
CA LYS A 219 23.33 -0.48 -20.51
C LYS A 219 24.67 -0.26 -21.18
N LEU A 220 25.33 0.86 -20.87
CA LEU A 220 26.73 1.06 -21.24
C LEU A 220 27.61 0.30 -20.25
N VAL A 221 28.27 -0.76 -20.73
CA VAL A 221 29.18 -1.59 -19.93
C VAL A 221 30.61 -1.44 -20.44
N THR A 222 31.60 -1.51 -19.55
CA THR A 222 33.00 -1.54 -19.98
C THR A 222 33.43 -3.00 -20.11
N LYS A 223 33.79 -3.44 -21.32
CA LYS A 223 34.32 -4.79 -21.57
C LYS A 223 35.62 -4.68 -22.36
N GLY A 224 36.69 -5.25 -21.80
CA GLY A 224 38.02 -5.18 -22.41
C GLY A 224 38.55 -3.76 -22.58
N GLY A 225 38.26 -2.86 -21.63
CA GLY A 225 38.71 -1.47 -21.67
C GLY A 225 37.97 -0.57 -22.67
N ARG A 226 36.86 -1.02 -23.26
CA ARG A 226 36.02 -0.23 -24.17
C ARG A 226 34.58 -0.17 -23.66
N PHE A 227 33.94 0.98 -23.85
CA PHE A 227 32.51 1.13 -23.64
C PHE A 227 31.76 0.35 -24.72
N GLN A 228 30.89 -0.56 -24.30
CA GLN A 228 30.03 -1.36 -25.15
C GLN A 228 28.60 -1.17 -24.68
N ILE A 229 27.69 -1.00 -25.63
CA ILE A 229 26.26 -1.03 -25.35
C ILE A 229 25.85 -2.50 -25.24
N LYS A 230 25.43 -2.93 -24.06
CA LYS A 230 24.89 -4.26 -23.83
C LYS A 230 23.39 -4.16 -23.58
N GLU A 231 22.64 -4.89 -24.38
CA GLU A 231 21.24 -5.15 -24.13
C GLU A 231 21.14 -6.18 -23.01
N GLU A 232 20.56 -5.78 -21.88
CA GLU A 232 20.26 -6.67 -20.76
C GLU A 232 18.76 -6.89 -20.72
N GLU A 233 18.33 -8.16 -20.76
CA GLU A 233 16.96 -8.53 -20.47
C GLU A 233 16.65 -8.15 -19.02
N VAL A 234 15.79 -7.15 -18.85
CA VAL A 234 15.30 -6.76 -17.53
C VAL A 234 14.40 -7.90 -17.06
N LYS A 235 14.78 -8.57 -15.97
CA LYS A 235 13.86 -9.47 -15.30
C LYS A 235 12.65 -8.64 -14.85
N PRO A 236 11.43 -8.93 -15.35
CA PRO A 236 10.25 -8.20 -14.93
C PRO A 236 10.06 -8.39 -13.42
N ASP A 237 9.53 -7.35 -12.77
CA ASP A 237 9.05 -7.48 -11.40
C ASP A 237 8.03 -8.63 -11.34
N PRO A 238 7.98 -9.38 -10.24
CA PRO A 238 7.09 -10.52 -10.14
C PRO A 238 5.62 -10.10 -10.21
N ASN A 239 4.92 -10.63 -11.21
CA ASN A 239 3.52 -10.32 -11.44
C ASN A 239 2.61 -10.90 -10.34
N GLY A 240 1.47 -10.25 -10.09
CA GLY A 240 0.50 -10.71 -9.10
C GLY A 240 1.04 -10.72 -7.66
N THR A 241 1.96 -9.81 -7.34
CA THR A 241 2.46 -9.62 -5.96
C THR A 241 2.05 -8.28 -5.39
N GLU A 242 1.91 -7.26 -6.22
CA GLU A 242 1.26 -6.01 -5.82
C GLU A 242 -0.23 -6.27 -5.63
N PHE A 243 -0.82 -5.61 -4.63
CA PHE A 243 -2.25 -5.71 -4.37
C PHE A 243 -2.82 -4.37 -3.99
N VAL A 244 -4.12 -4.23 -4.22
CA VAL A 244 -4.92 -3.05 -3.88
C VAL A 244 -6.04 -3.43 -2.92
N ILE A 245 -6.40 -2.48 -2.05
CA ILE A 245 -7.62 -2.53 -1.26
C ILE A 245 -8.44 -1.31 -1.61
N ALA A 246 -9.65 -1.52 -2.11
CA ALA A 246 -10.56 -0.46 -2.49
C ALA A 246 -11.15 0.22 -1.23
N THR A 247 -10.99 1.53 -1.12
CA THR A 247 -11.61 2.36 -0.06
C THR A 247 -13.02 2.79 -0.45
N LYS A 248 -13.31 2.82 -1.76
CA LYS A 248 -14.60 3.15 -2.38
C LYS A 248 -14.80 2.30 -3.63
N ASN A 249 -15.98 2.40 -4.24
CA ASN A 249 -16.22 1.80 -5.55
C ASN A 249 -15.30 2.48 -6.59
N ALA A 250 -14.50 1.69 -7.29
CA ALA A 250 -13.32 2.16 -8.05
C ALA A 250 -13.31 1.63 -9.49
N GLU A 251 -13.90 2.35 -10.44
CA GLU A 251 -13.92 1.93 -11.85
C GLU A 251 -12.52 1.95 -12.51
N ASP A 252 -11.61 2.75 -11.96
CA ASP A 252 -10.27 3.01 -12.50
C ASP A 252 -9.29 1.83 -12.40
N LEU A 253 -9.61 0.80 -11.62
CA LEU A 253 -8.79 -0.41 -11.44
C LEU A 253 -9.16 -1.57 -12.39
N GLY A 254 -10.31 -1.47 -13.08
CA GLY A 254 -11.10 -2.61 -13.55
C GLY A 254 -10.41 -3.64 -14.43
N SER A 255 -9.42 -3.27 -15.26
CA SER A 255 -8.78 -4.21 -16.20
C SER A 255 -7.43 -4.76 -15.73
N SER A 256 -6.80 -4.16 -14.73
CA SER A 256 -5.44 -4.54 -14.27
C SER A 256 -5.42 -5.19 -12.89
N SER A 257 -6.60 -5.41 -12.30
CA SER A 257 -6.78 -5.93 -10.96
C SER A 257 -7.66 -7.18 -10.99
N LEU A 258 -7.06 -8.31 -10.64
CA LEU A 258 -7.76 -9.57 -10.37
C LEU A 258 -8.39 -9.49 -8.97
N LEU A 259 -9.71 -9.52 -8.87
CA LEU A 259 -10.41 -9.58 -7.57
C LEU A 259 -10.12 -10.93 -6.90
N VAL A 260 -9.41 -10.90 -5.76
CA VAL A 260 -9.02 -12.11 -5.01
C VAL A 260 -9.75 -12.30 -3.68
N GLY A 261 -10.37 -11.25 -3.16
CA GLY A 261 -11.00 -11.29 -1.86
C GLY A 261 -11.70 -9.99 -1.47
N ARG A 262 -12.11 -9.94 -0.20
CA ARG A 262 -12.68 -8.75 0.43
C ARG A 262 -12.23 -8.60 1.88
N VAL A 263 -12.21 -7.38 2.37
CA VAL A 263 -12.00 -7.07 3.78
C VAL A 263 -13.22 -7.53 4.59
N LEU A 264 -13.00 -8.44 5.54
CA LEU A 264 -14.00 -8.91 6.49
C LEU A 264 -14.03 -8.05 7.76
N SER A 265 -12.87 -7.57 8.20
CA SER A 265 -12.72 -6.71 9.38
C SER A 265 -11.50 -5.80 9.24
N GLY A 266 -11.47 -4.70 9.99
CA GLY A 266 -10.39 -3.71 9.93
C GLY A 266 -10.52 -2.69 8.82
N MET A 267 -11.74 -2.46 8.32
CA MET A 267 -11.97 -1.47 7.27
C MET A 267 -11.75 -0.02 7.77
N ASP A 268 -11.90 0.22 9.08
CA ASP A 268 -11.49 1.46 9.74
C ASP A 268 -9.97 1.70 9.65
N VAL A 269 -9.16 0.65 9.65
CA VAL A 269 -7.71 0.72 9.43
C VAL A 269 -7.44 1.13 7.98
N VAL A 270 -8.16 0.53 7.02
CA VAL A 270 -8.05 0.85 5.59
C VAL A 270 -8.42 2.31 5.32
N ASP A 271 -9.51 2.81 5.92
CA ASP A 271 -9.94 4.20 5.78
C ASP A 271 -8.93 5.18 6.42
N ARG A 272 -8.33 4.80 7.56
CA ARG A 272 -7.23 5.57 8.16
C ARG A 272 -6.00 5.64 7.27
N ILE A 273 -5.60 4.52 6.65
CA ILE A 273 -4.53 4.52 5.66
C ILE A 273 -4.91 5.43 4.49
N GLY A 274 -6.14 5.32 3.96
CA GLY A 274 -6.63 6.15 2.86
C GLY A 274 -6.68 7.65 3.16
N SER A 275 -6.67 8.04 4.44
CA SER A 275 -6.69 9.43 4.90
C SER A 275 -5.29 10.01 5.17
N VAL A 276 -4.23 9.18 5.06
CA VAL A 276 -2.85 9.64 5.21
C VAL A 276 -2.49 10.62 4.10
N LYS A 277 -1.80 11.71 4.46
CA LYS A 277 -1.36 12.71 3.48
C LYS A 277 -0.42 12.06 2.47
N ALA A 278 -0.72 12.28 1.19
CA ALA A 278 0.07 11.79 0.07
C ALA A 278 0.44 12.94 -0.88
N VAL A 279 1.44 12.68 -1.73
CA VAL A 279 1.81 13.58 -2.82
C VAL A 279 0.61 13.77 -3.73
N GLN A 280 0.27 15.03 -4.01
CA GLN A 280 -0.87 15.37 -4.87
C GLN A 280 -0.66 14.86 -6.30
N ASP A 281 -1.69 14.21 -6.84
CA ASP A 281 -1.76 13.86 -8.26
C ASP A 281 -2.08 15.10 -9.11
N ASN A 282 -1.13 15.47 -9.97
CA ASN A 282 -1.26 16.62 -10.87
C ASN A 282 -1.37 16.21 -12.35
N THR A 283 -1.65 14.94 -12.64
CA THR A 283 -1.67 14.39 -14.01
C THR A 283 -2.71 15.07 -14.90
N LYS A 284 -3.80 15.58 -14.31
CA LYS A 284 -4.87 16.31 -15.03
C LYS A 284 -4.54 17.76 -15.35
N SER A 285 -3.43 18.31 -14.84
CA SER A 285 -3.03 19.69 -15.11
C SER A 285 -2.59 19.87 -16.57
N PRO A 286 -3.01 20.94 -17.27
CA PRO A 286 -2.58 21.19 -18.64
C PRO A 286 -1.06 21.35 -18.73
N TYR A 287 -0.42 21.97 -17.73
CA TYR A 287 1.04 22.10 -17.68
C TYR A 287 1.75 20.75 -17.59
N PHE A 288 1.20 19.82 -16.81
CA PHE A 288 1.78 18.50 -16.65
C PHE A 288 1.64 17.67 -17.93
N GLN A 289 0.47 17.72 -18.57
CA GLN A 289 0.23 17.05 -19.84
C GLN A 289 1.16 17.56 -20.94
N VAL A 290 1.32 18.88 -21.07
CA VAL A 290 2.27 19.47 -22.01
C VAL A 290 3.70 19.03 -21.70
N ALA A 291 4.12 19.09 -20.42
CA ALA A 291 5.46 18.66 -20.01
C ALA A 291 5.73 17.18 -20.34
N LYS A 292 4.71 16.32 -20.24
CA LYS A 292 4.78 14.92 -20.66
C LYS A 292 4.89 14.77 -22.18
N LEU A 293 4.07 15.51 -22.93
CA LEU A 293 4.07 15.46 -24.40
C LEU A 293 5.41 15.91 -25.00
N ILE A 294 6.03 16.95 -24.44
CA ILE A 294 7.35 17.43 -24.89
C ILE A 294 8.53 16.57 -24.38
N GLY A 295 8.26 15.54 -23.58
CA GLY A 295 9.29 14.63 -23.06
C GLY A 295 10.13 15.19 -21.90
N ASP A 296 9.60 16.13 -21.10
CA ASP A 296 10.31 16.61 -19.90
C ASP A 296 10.52 15.45 -18.91
N LYS A 297 11.79 15.12 -18.67
CA LYS A 297 12.19 14.05 -17.74
C LYS A 297 11.67 14.31 -16.33
N ARG A 298 11.57 15.57 -15.90
CA ARG A 298 11.07 15.94 -14.56
C ARG A 298 9.61 15.57 -14.41
N ALA A 299 8.79 15.76 -15.44
CA ALA A 299 7.38 15.36 -15.42
C ALA A 299 7.26 13.83 -15.27
N THR A 300 8.13 13.07 -15.92
CA THR A 300 8.17 11.60 -15.79
C THR A 300 8.65 11.11 -14.44
N VAL A 301 9.61 11.80 -13.82
CA VAL A 301 10.03 11.48 -12.45
C VAL A 301 8.96 11.86 -11.43
N ALA A 302 8.30 13.01 -11.61
CA ALA A 302 7.23 13.48 -10.72
C ALA A 302 6.02 12.56 -10.74
N GLU A 303 5.61 12.07 -11.91
CA GLU A 303 4.47 11.14 -12.05
C GLU A 303 4.60 9.91 -11.15
N ARG A 304 5.80 9.34 -11.09
CA ARG A 304 6.11 8.14 -10.29
C ARG A 304 5.98 8.39 -8.78
N GLY A 305 6.01 9.64 -8.36
CA GLY A 305 5.88 10.05 -6.96
C GLY A 305 4.45 10.44 -6.57
N PHE A 306 3.53 10.63 -7.51
CA PHE A 306 2.15 10.98 -7.20
C PHE A 306 1.46 9.91 -6.37
N ASN A 307 0.55 10.33 -5.50
CA ASN A 307 -0.20 9.48 -4.58
C ASN A 307 0.69 8.71 -3.59
N ARG A 308 2.00 8.98 -3.53
CA ARG A 308 2.89 8.37 -2.55
C ARG A 308 2.62 8.96 -1.17
N PRO A 309 2.39 8.14 -0.12
CA PRO A 309 2.22 8.65 1.23
C PRO A 309 3.49 9.33 1.74
N TYR A 310 3.34 10.41 2.51
CA TYR A 310 4.45 11.01 3.24
C TYR A 310 4.86 10.16 4.45
N SER A 311 3.87 9.55 5.09
CA SER A 311 4.07 8.63 6.21
C SER A 311 4.41 7.23 5.73
N LYS A 312 5.23 6.53 6.51
CA LYS A 312 5.62 5.14 6.23
C LYS A 312 4.53 4.19 6.74
N ILE A 313 3.80 3.54 5.85
CA ILE A 313 2.74 2.59 6.19
C ILE A 313 3.21 1.18 5.89
N VAL A 314 3.36 0.34 6.91
CA VAL A 314 4.02 -0.97 6.81
C VAL A 314 3.15 -2.08 7.39
N ILE A 315 3.16 -3.24 6.73
CA ILE A 315 2.64 -4.49 7.29
C ILE A 315 3.67 -5.06 8.27
N THR A 316 3.38 -4.98 9.57
CA THR A 316 4.30 -5.43 10.64
C THR A 316 4.26 -6.95 10.84
N LYS A 317 3.06 -7.54 10.78
CA LYS A 317 2.79 -8.98 10.85
C LYS A 317 1.71 -9.34 9.83
N CYS A 318 1.78 -10.56 9.32
CA CYS A 318 0.79 -11.10 8.41
C CYS A 318 0.77 -12.62 8.50
N GLY A 319 -0.36 -13.24 8.15
CA GLY A 319 -0.50 -14.70 8.16
C GLY A 319 -1.85 -15.17 7.62
N GLU A 320 -1.97 -16.48 7.44
CA GLU A 320 -3.25 -17.17 7.24
C GLU A 320 -3.98 -17.26 8.59
N LEU A 321 -5.30 -17.18 8.57
CA LEU A 321 -6.18 -17.45 9.72
C LEU A 321 -6.83 -18.81 9.46
N ASP A 322 -6.65 -19.74 10.40
CA ASP A 322 -7.27 -21.06 10.40
C ASP A 322 -8.76 -21.01 10.78
#